data_AF-A0A9N9HLD8-F1
#
_entry.id   AF-A0A9N9HLD8-F1
#
_cell.length_a   1.000
_cell.length_b   1.000
_cell.length_c   1.000
_cell.angle_alpha   90.00
_cell.angle_beta   90.00
_cell.angle_gamma   90.00
#
_symmetry.space_group_name_H-M   'P 1'
#
loop_
_entity.id
_entity.type
_entity.pdbx_description
1 polymer ?
#
loop_
_entity_poly.entity_id
_entity_poly.type
_entity_poly.pdbx_seq_one_letter_code
_entity_poly.pdbx_strand_id
1 'polypeptide(L)'
;MPILENSTTDFNFNKIPYSRPWFQRRKFKSQIIEQTIIEISKKMKDKDLATLFENCWSHSLDNYVLWQDDSKGYPRTFIASGKLEVLYIRDSTNQIISYTPFAKDDPELAKMILGVINMQAEYLAKDIYSNSFFPPPSSNLPRPYDPWEENDKSYPKPSSAVWQAKYAADNLAAFLKLTYHYWKHTNDPSFMQNEHWVDATQLAINVLFEQMRGTMEEFGNEAYLFTRPSRNSSETLLLGGRGSIASRTGLIKSHFRPSDDASFYPFVIPTNAMISIELLHLKEILDNTDTKTLFHTLDLSSYILNLSREIRAAIYKYAVVKHATFGEVFAYEVNGFGSFNLMDDPNIPSLISLPYL
;
A
#
# COMPACT_ATOMS: atom_id res chain seq x y z
N MET A 1 -15.58 56.36 -40.80
CA MET A 1 -15.24 55.71 -39.52
C MET A 1 -14.99 54.24 -39.82
N PRO A 2 -13.73 53.77 -39.79
CA PRO A 2 -13.44 52.35 -39.96
C PRO A 2 -13.87 51.60 -38.70
N ILE A 3 -14.50 50.45 -38.92
CA ILE A 3 -14.97 49.50 -37.93
C ILE A 3 -13.73 48.98 -37.17
N LEU A 4 -13.75 49.13 -35.85
CA LEU A 4 -12.78 48.49 -34.95
C LEU A 4 -12.90 46.98 -35.13
N GLU A 5 -11.86 46.37 -35.69
CA GLU A 5 -11.66 44.93 -35.61
C GLU A 5 -11.64 44.55 -34.13
N ASN A 6 -12.57 43.68 -33.74
CA ASN A 6 -12.56 43.02 -32.45
C ASN A 6 -11.24 42.27 -32.32
N SER A 7 -10.28 42.85 -31.60
CA SER A 7 -9.20 42.09 -30.99
C SER A 7 -9.86 41.17 -29.96
N THR A 8 -10.21 39.96 -30.38
CA THR A 8 -10.43 38.87 -29.44
C THR A 8 -9.09 38.62 -28.76
N THR A 9 -8.88 39.32 -27.65
CA THR A 9 -7.93 38.88 -26.63
C THR A 9 -8.36 37.47 -26.27
N ASP A 10 -7.62 36.48 -26.76
CA ASP A 10 -7.68 35.12 -26.25
C ASP A 10 -7.31 35.19 -24.77
N PHE A 11 -8.32 35.40 -23.92
CA PHE A 11 -8.20 35.09 -22.52
C PHE A 11 -8.00 33.58 -22.47
N ASN A 12 -6.73 33.19 -22.39
CA ASN A 12 -6.30 31.81 -22.29
C ASN A 12 -6.69 31.33 -20.88
N PHE A 13 -7.98 31.10 -20.67
CA PHE A 13 -8.49 30.47 -19.47
C PHE A 13 -8.01 29.02 -19.48
N ASN A 14 -7.29 28.61 -18.44
CA ASN A 14 -6.97 27.20 -18.22
C ASN A 14 -8.26 26.38 -18.29
N LYS A 15 -8.26 25.30 -19.07
CA LYS A 15 -9.38 24.35 -19.15
C LYS A 15 -9.55 23.58 -17.84
N ILE A 16 -8.46 23.41 -17.08
CA ILE A 16 -8.47 22.76 -15.78
C ILE A 16 -8.69 23.79 -14.68
N PRO A 17 -9.76 23.69 -13.87
CA PRO A 17 -9.99 24.62 -12.77
C PRO A 17 -9.06 24.33 -11.59
N TYR A 18 -8.56 25.38 -10.95
CA TYR A 18 -7.85 25.26 -9.67
C TYR A 18 -8.81 24.78 -8.58
N SER A 19 -8.44 23.70 -7.89
CA SER A 19 -9.32 22.93 -7.01
C SER A 19 -8.75 22.68 -5.60
N ARG A 20 -7.55 23.20 -5.29
CA ARG A 20 -7.00 23.08 -3.93
C ARG A 20 -7.82 23.90 -2.93
N PRO A 21 -8.05 23.40 -1.70
CA PRO A 21 -8.63 24.20 -0.63
C PRO A 21 -7.82 25.47 -0.35
N TRP A 22 -8.50 26.51 0.14
CA TRP A 22 -7.86 27.68 0.74
C TRP A 22 -6.82 27.24 1.77
N PHE A 23 -5.67 27.91 1.81
CA PHE A 23 -4.54 27.53 2.67
C PHE A 23 -4.94 27.25 4.13
N GLN A 24 -5.87 28.04 4.67
CA GLN A 24 -6.36 27.89 6.05
C GLN A 24 -7.20 26.62 6.28
N ARG A 25 -7.82 26.08 5.23
CA ARG A 25 -8.66 24.87 5.27
C ARG A 25 -7.91 23.57 4.94
N ARG A 26 -6.64 23.67 4.53
CA ARG A 26 -5.79 22.49 4.26
C ARG A 26 -5.52 21.74 5.56
N LYS A 27 -5.67 20.42 5.50
CA LYS A 27 -5.55 19.53 6.66
C LYS A 27 -4.12 19.38 7.16
N PHE A 28 -3.16 19.31 6.25
CA PHE A 28 -1.73 19.34 6.55
C PHE A 28 -1.03 20.40 5.69
N LYS A 29 0.00 21.04 6.23
CA LYS A 29 0.72 22.13 5.55
C LYS A 29 2.21 21.87 5.68
N SER A 30 2.89 21.89 4.55
CA SER A 30 4.35 21.77 4.47
C SER A 30 4.89 22.89 3.60
N GLN A 31 5.78 23.70 4.15
CA GLN A 31 6.34 24.85 3.44
C GLN A 31 7.22 24.39 2.26
N ILE A 32 8.00 23.31 2.42
CA ILE A 32 8.84 22.79 1.34
C ILE A 32 7.99 22.23 0.19
N ILE A 33 6.84 21.61 0.50
CA ILE A 33 5.91 21.13 -0.53
C ILE A 33 5.28 22.31 -1.28
N GLU A 34 4.82 23.36 -0.60
CA GLU A 34 4.29 24.56 -1.28
C GLU A 34 5.34 25.22 -2.19
N GLN A 35 6.58 25.32 -1.71
CA GLN A 35 7.66 25.89 -2.51
C GLN A 35 7.97 25.01 -3.74
N THR A 36 8.00 23.69 -3.56
CA THR A 36 8.25 22.73 -4.64
C THR A 36 7.15 22.77 -5.71
N ILE A 37 5.89 22.89 -5.28
CA ILE A 37 4.74 23.09 -6.18
C ILE A 37 4.97 24.31 -7.07
N ILE A 38 5.30 25.47 -6.46
CA ILE A 38 5.54 26.71 -7.19
C ILE A 38 6.72 26.56 -8.17
N GLU A 39 7.80 25.92 -7.76
CA GLU A 39 9.00 25.75 -8.58
C GLU A 39 8.77 24.82 -9.77
N ILE A 40 8.05 23.72 -9.59
CA ILE A 40 7.74 22.76 -10.65
C ILE A 40 6.71 23.37 -11.62
N SER A 41 5.62 23.95 -11.11
CA SER A 41 4.59 24.59 -11.94
C SER A 41 5.16 25.71 -12.82
N LYS A 42 6.12 26.50 -12.31
CA LYS A 42 6.79 27.55 -13.10
C LYS A 42 7.57 27.00 -14.30
N LYS A 43 8.07 25.76 -14.23
CA LYS A 43 8.81 25.10 -15.32
C LYS A 43 7.89 24.51 -16.39
N MET A 44 6.60 24.35 -16.10
CA MET A 44 5.62 23.78 -17.03
C MET A 44 5.13 24.85 -18.01
N LYS A 45 5.37 24.59 -19.30
CA LYS A 45 4.88 25.42 -20.40
C LYS A 45 3.35 25.34 -20.51
N ASP A 46 2.81 24.13 -20.39
CA ASP A 46 1.38 23.86 -20.38
C ASP A 46 0.78 24.26 -19.01
N LYS A 47 -0.13 25.23 -19.02
CA LYS A 47 -0.77 25.76 -17.82
C LYS A 47 -1.88 24.87 -17.28
N ASP A 48 -2.50 24.06 -18.13
CA ASP A 48 -3.44 23.04 -17.69
C ASP A 48 -2.70 21.92 -16.96
N LEU A 49 -1.54 21.49 -17.47
CA LEU A 49 -0.66 20.54 -16.78
C LEU A 49 -0.15 21.09 -15.44
N ALA A 50 0.26 22.35 -15.40
CA ALA A 50 0.66 23.00 -14.14
C ALA A 50 -0.49 22.99 -13.12
N THR A 51 -1.70 23.39 -13.55
CA THR A 51 -2.88 23.41 -12.67
C THR A 51 -3.25 22.01 -12.20
N LEU A 52 -3.17 21.00 -13.08
CA LEU A 52 -3.40 19.60 -12.71
C LEU A 52 -2.37 19.11 -11.68
N PHE A 53 -1.09 19.42 -11.89
CA PHE A 53 -0.03 19.06 -10.95
C PHE A 53 -0.26 19.70 -9.57
N GLU A 54 -0.58 20.99 -9.52
CA GLU A 54 -0.90 21.69 -8.26
C GLU A 54 -2.08 21.03 -7.55
N ASN A 55 -3.16 20.75 -8.28
CA ASN A 55 -4.37 20.15 -7.72
C ASN A 55 -4.15 18.73 -7.19
N CYS A 56 -3.34 17.93 -7.89
CA CYS A 56 -3.20 16.50 -7.62
C CYS A 56 -2.07 16.21 -6.65
N TRP A 57 -0.90 16.84 -6.81
CA TRP A 57 0.29 16.39 -6.09
C TRP A 57 0.16 16.59 -4.58
N SER A 58 -0.47 17.68 -4.10
CA SER A 58 -0.72 17.89 -2.66
C SER A 58 -2.09 17.41 -2.16
N HIS A 59 -2.88 16.75 -3.02
CA HIS A 59 -4.30 16.52 -2.75
C HIS A 59 -4.54 15.80 -1.42
N SER A 60 -3.72 14.79 -1.12
CA SER A 60 -3.81 13.98 0.10
C SER A 60 -3.48 14.81 1.35
N LEU A 61 -2.44 15.65 1.30
CA LEU A 61 -2.08 16.54 2.42
C LEU A 61 -3.16 17.59 2.65
N ASP A 62 -3.69 18.15 1.57
CA ASP A 62 -4.69 19.22 1.63
C ASP A 62 -6.02 18.73 2.24
N ASN A 63 -6.41 17.46 2.02
CA ASN A 63 -7.77 17.01 2.29
C ASN A 63 -7.90 15.82 3.26
N TYR A 64 -6.89 14.95 3.37
CA TYR A 64 -7.10 13.60 3.94
C TYR A 64 -6.23 13.24 5.14
N VAL A 65 -5.33 14.12 5.60
CA VAL A 65 -4.69 13.99 6.92
C VAL A 65 -5.70 14.40 8.00
N LEU A 66 -6.58 13.49 8.41
CA LEU A 66 -7.77 13.85 9.19
C LEU A 66 -7.50 13.93 10.70
N TRP A 67 -6.49 13.22 11.19
CA TRP A 67 -6.17 13.19 12.61
C TRP A 67 -4.69 12.91 12.85
N GLN A 68 -4.12 13.60 13.85
CA GLN A 68 -2.74 13.41 14.31
C GLN A 68 -2.73 13.44 15.83
N ASP A 69 -1.87 12.63 16.43
CA ASP A 69 -1.69 12.57 17.88
C ASP A 69 -0.30 12.02 18.23
N ASP A 70 0.31 12.55 19.27
CA ASP A 70 1.59 12.10 19.81
C ASP A 70 1.53 11.85 21.34
N SER A 71 0.33 11.84 21.92
CA SER A 71 0.12 11.69 23.36
C SER A 71 0.61 10.34 23.92
N LYS A 72 0.78 9.33 23.07
CA LYS A 72 1.37 8.02 23.41
C LYS A 72 2.90 7.99 23.41
N GLY A 73 3.58 9.11 23.17
CA GLY A 73 5.05 9.18 23.11
C GLY A 73 5.66 8.85 21.74
N TYR A 74 4.84 8.51 20.75
CA TYR A 74 5.22 8.40 19.34
C TYR A 74 4.13 9.05 18.47
N PRO A 75 4.48 9.64 17.32
CA PRO A 75 3.49 10.28 16.46
C PRO A 75 2.59 9.23 15.82
N ARG A 76 1.34 9.59 15.62
CA ARG A 76 0.30 8.82 14.94
C ARG A 76 -0.40 9.76 13.97
N THR A 77 -0.69 9.26 12.77
CA THR A 77 -1.37 10.04 11.73
C THR A 77 -2.35 9.14 11.01
N PHE A 78 -3.63 9.50 11.07
CA PHE A 78 -4.68 8.86 10.28
C PHE A 78 -4.87 9.64 8.98
N ILE A 79 -4.56 8.98 7.87
CA ILE A 79 -4.80 9.49 6.53
C ILE A 79 -5.87 8.64 5.84
N ALA A 80 -6.94 9.30 5.38
CA ALA A 80 -8.05 8.63 4.72
C ALA A 80 -7.75 8.38 3.23
N SER A 81 -8.22 7.24 2.71
CA SER A 81 -8.11 6.87 1.29
C SER A 81 -8.88 7.81 0.35
N GLY A 82 -9.87 8.55 0.87
CA GLY A 82 -10.62 9.53 0.12
C GLY A 82 -11.90 9.95 0.84
N LYS A 83 -12.99 10.09 0.09
CA LYS A 83 -14.32 10.39 0.66
C LYS A 83 -14.83 9.30 1.60
N LEU A 84 -14.38 8.06 1.41
CA LEU A 84 -14.52 7.03 2.42
C LEU A 84 -13.43 7.26 3.46
N GLU A 85 -13.79 7.76 4.64
CA GLU A 85 -12.86 8.14 5.70
C GLU A 85 -12.29 6.91 6.45
N VAL A 86 -11.72 5.98 5.68
CA VAL A 86 -11.04 4.76 6.15
C VAL A 86 -9.60 4.75 5.64
N LEU A 87 -8.72 4.15 6.42
CA LEU A 87 -7.31 3.99 6.05
C LEU A 87 -7.12 2.64 5.39
N TYR A 88 -6.75 2.64 4.11
CA TYR A 88 -6.18 1.47 3.44
C TYR A 88 -4.66 1.52 3.59
N ILE A 89 -4.03 0.39 3.93
CA ILE A 89 -2.57 0.34 4.12
C ILE A 89 -1.85 0.71 2.80
N ARG A 90 -2.26 0.09 1.69
CA ARG A 90 -1.77 0.41 0.34
C ARG A 90 -1.93 1.90 -0.01
N ASP A 91 -3.14 2.44 0.16
CA ASP A 91 -3.47 3.80 -0.26
C ASP A 91 -2.71 4.82 0.59
N SER A 92 -2.72 4.66 1.91
CA SER A 92 -2.02 5.57 2.84
C SER A 92 -0.51 5.64 2.57
N THR A 93 0.10 4.54 2.12
CA THR A 93 1.49 4.55 1.62
C THR A 93 1.60 5.34 0.31
N ASN A 94 0.84 4.97 -0.73
CA ASN A 94 1.00 5.56 -2.06
C ASN A 94 0.56 7.04 -2.12
N GLN A 95 -0.33 7.47 -1.24
CA GLN A 95 -0.75 8.87 -1.08
C GLN A 95 0.37 9.80 -0.64
N ILE A 96 1.39 9.29 0.06
CA ILE A 96 2.43 10.12 0.69
C ILE A 96 3.87 9.74 0.31
N ILE A 97 4.09 8.61 -0.37
CA ILE A 97 5.42 8.12 -0.72
C ILE A 97 6.25 9.16 -1.49
N SER A 98 5.61 9.95 -2.35
CA SER A 98 6.26 10.99 -3.15
C SER A 98 6.78 12.18 -2.34
N TYR A 99 6.34 12.35 -1.08
CA TYR A 99 6.84 13.39 -0.18
C TYR A 99 8.02 12.94 0.68
N THR A 100 8.29 11.63 0.75
CA THR A 100 9.40 11.09 1.57
C THR A 100 10.77 11.71 1.25
N PRO A 101 11.13 12.07 -0.01
CA PRO A 101 12.41 12.73 -0.29
C PRO A 101 12.56 14.11 0.37
N PHE A 102 11.46 14.77 0.74
CA PHE A 102 11.45 16.10 1.35
C PHE A 102 11.42 16.04 2.89
N ALA A 103 11.20 14.86 3.47
CA ALA A 103 10.99 14.69 4.90
C ALA A 103 12.21 15.11 5.74
N LYS A 104 13.42 14.93 5.22
CA LYS A 104 14.65 15.33 5.92
C LYS A 104 14.72 16.84 6.21
N ASP A 105 14.16 17.64 5.31
CA ASP A 105 14.24 19.10 5.36
C ASP A 105 12.96 19.74 5.94
N ASP A 106 11.96 18.93 6.30
CA ASP A 106 10.70 19.36 6.91
C ASP A 106 10.32 18.43 8.08
N PRO A 107 10.67 18.81 9.34
CA PRO A 107 10.43 17.98 10.52
C PRO A 107 8.96 17.63 10.77
N GLU A 108 8.02 18.52 10.45
CA GLU A 108 6.59 18.24 10.62
C GLU A 108 6.09 17.26 9.56
N LEU A 109 6.61 17.34 8.33
CA LEU A 109 6.36 16.35 7.29
C LEU A 109 6.93 14.97 7.67
N ALA A 110 8.16 14.92 8.18
CA ALA A 110 8.74 13.68 8.70
C ALA A 110 7.90 13.09 9.82
N LYS A 111 7.49 13.91 10.80
CA LYS A 111 6.63 13.49 11.91
C LYS A 111 5.29 12.94 11.43
N MET A 112 4.68 13.56 10.42
CA MET A 112 3.43 13.09 9.81
C MET A 112 3.60 11.73 9.13
N ILE A 113 4.66 11.56 8.31
CA ILE A 113 4.94 10.28 7.62
C ILE A 113 5.24 9.17 8.64
N LEU A 114 6.08 9.45 9.64
CA LEU A 114 6.34 8.53 10.76
C LEU A 114 5.05 8.19 11.50
N GLY A 115 4.16 9.17 11.66
CA GLY A 115 2.84 8.99 12.21
C GLY A 115 1.98 8.01 11.42
N VAL A 116 2.05 8.03 10.10
CA VAL A 116 1.33 7.06 9.24
C VAL A 116 1.94 5.66 9.40
N ILE A 117 3.26 5.54 9.43
CA ILE A 117 3.95 4.25 9.66
C ILE A 117 3.52 3.64 10.99
N ASN A 118 3.54 4.42 12.08
CA ASN A 118 3.12 3.95 13.41
C ASN A 118 1.63 3.59 13.45
N MET A 119 0.80 4.31 12.69
CA MET A 119 -0.62 4.02 12.59
C MET A 119 -0.89 2.71 11.82
N GLN A 120 -0.21 2.51 10.69
CA GLN A 120 -0.24 1.25 9.94
C GLN A 120 0.23 0.07 10.83
N ALA A 121 1.32 0.26 11.59
CA ALA A 121 1.83 -0.72 12.54
C ALA A 121 0.81 -1.08 13.63
N GLU A 122 0.17 -0.09 14.27
CA GLU A 122 -0.89 -0.31 15.27
C GLU A 122 -2.04 -1.15 14.71
N TYR A 123 -2.39 -0.96 13.44
CA TYR A 123 -3.47 -1.68 12.77
C TYR A 123 -3.06 -3.11 12.38
N LEU A 124 -1.89 -3.28 11.75
CA LEU A 124 -1.39 -4.59 11.32
C LEU A 124 -1.04 -5.49 12.52
N ALA A 125 -0.58 -4.93 13.63
CA ALA A 125 -0.37 -5.67 14.88
C ALA A 125 -1.70 -6.21 15.47
N LYS A 126 -2.82 -5.54 15.22
CA LYS A 126 -4.15 -5.98 15.65
C LYS A 126 -4.78 -6.97 14.66
N ASP A 127 -4.59 -6.73 13.36
CA ASP A 127 -5.24 -7.50 12.31
C ASP A 127 -4.40 -7.54 11.03
N ILE A 128 -3.47 -8.49 10.99
CA ILE A 128 -2.47 -8.62 9.91
C ILE A 128 -3.06 -9.02 8.55
N TYR A 129 -4.27 -9.60 8.55
CA TYR A 129 -4.94 -10.07 7.34
C TYR A 129 -5.86 -9.01 6.69
N SER A 130 -6.01 -7.85 7.31
CA SER A 130 -6.96 -6.81 6.89
C SER A 130 -6.32 -5.74 6.00
N ASN A 131 -7.04 -5.29 4.98
CA ASN A 131 -6.57 -4.26 4.04
C ASN A 131 -6.90 -2.84 4.53
N SER A 132 -7.96 -2.66 5.33
CA SER A 132 -8.42 -1.33 5.71
C SER A 132 -9.05 -1.22 7.10
N PHE A 133 -8.96 0.00 7.66
CA PHE A 133 -9.23 0.27 9.06
C PHE A 133 -10.05 1.55 9.26
N PHE A 134 -10.92 1.50 10.27
CA PHE A 134 -11.69 2.65 10.76
C PHE A 134 -10.79 3.70 11.40
N PRO A 135 -11.21 4.98 11.46
CA PRO A 135 -10.57 5.98 12.30
C PRO A 135 -10.39 5.47 13.74
N PRO A 136 -9.27 5.78 14.41
CA PRO A 136 -9.05 5.32 15.77
C PRO A 136 -10.10 5.96 16.70
N PRO A 137 -10.58 5.25 17.74
CA PRO A 137 -11.55 5.82 18.68
C PRO A 137 -11.12 7.17 19.29
N SER A 138 -9.81 7.36 19.52
CA SER A 138 -9.24 8.61 20.03
C SER A 138 -9.37 9.82 19.10
N SER A 139 -9.71 9.61 17.82
CA SER A 139 -9.87 10.70 16.86
C SER A 139 -11.19 11.44 16.98
N ASN A 140 -12.22 10.82 17.59
CA ASN A 140 -13.60 11.29 17.55
C ASN A 140 -14.13 11.59 16.13
N LEU A 141 -13.48 11.04 15.09
CA LEU A 141 -13.98 11.11 13.72
C LEU A 141 -15.21 10.20 13.58
N PRO A 142 -16.17 10.54 12.71
CA PRO A 142 -17.29 9.67 12.42
C PRO A 142 -16.80 8.30 11.98
N ARG A 143 -17.41 7.24 12.51
CA ARG A 143 -17.20 5.88 11.99
C ARG A 143 -17.99 5.76 10.67
N PRO A 144 -17.33 5.52 9.52
CA PRO A 144 -18.07 5.36 8.26
C PRO A 144 -19.02 4.16 8.32
N TYR A 145 -20.02 4.12 7.43
CA TYR A 145 -21.00 3.03 7.37
C TYR A 145 -20.51 1.86 6.54
N ASP A 146 -20.23 0.71 7.15
CA ASP A 146 -19.87 -0.52 6.45
C ASP A 146 -21.12 -1.38 6.16
N PRO A 147 -21.53 -1.54 4.89
CA PRO A 147 -22.66 -2.39 4.54
C PRO A 147 -22.42 -3.89 4.74
N TRP A 148 -21.16 -4.30 4.95
CA TRP A 148 -20.77 -5.71 5.02
C TRP A 148 -20.40 -6.20 6.43
N GLU A 149 -20.29 -5.30 7.41
CA GLU A 149 -19.81 -5.60 8.78
C GLU A 149 -20.51 -6.81 9.42
N GLU A 150 -21.83 -6.93 9.26
CA GLU A 150 -22.63 -8.02 9.85
C GLU A 150 -22.57 -9.34 9.06
N ASN A 151 -22.11 -9.28 7.81
CA ASN A 151 -22.31 -10.32 6.81
C ASN A 151 -21.01 -10.94 6.28
N ASP A 152 -19.90 -10.20 6.34
CA ASP A 152 -18.58 -10.74 6.05
C ASP A 152 -18.23 -11.81 7.08
N LYS A 153 -17.74 -12.94 6.59
CA LYS A 153 -17.20 -14.01 7.42
C LYS A 153 -15.75 -14.18 7.06
N SER A 154 -14.87 -13.89 8.00
CA SER A 154 -13.46 -14.19 7.89
C SER A 154 -12.96 -15.02 9.05
N TYR A 155 -11.87 -15.72 8.79
CA TYR A 155 -11.02 -16.31 9.82
C TYR A 155 -9.60 -15.77 9.61
N PRO A 156 -8.91 -15.28 10.65
CA PRO A 156 -9.44 -15.00 11.99
C PRO A 156 -10.61 -13.99 11.97
N LYS A 157 -11.39 -13.94 13.06
CA LYS A 157 -12.45 -12.94 13.19
C LYS A 157 -11.80 -11.55 13.31
N PRO A 158 -12.23 -10.55 12.51
CA PRO A 158 -11.57 -9.26 12.51
C PRO A 158 -11.78 -8.50 13.81
N SER A 159 -10.80 -7.67 14.19
CA SER A 159 -10.98 -6.73 15.30
C SER A 159 -12.00 -5.63 14.93
N SER A 160 -12.56 -4.95 15.94
CA SER A 160 -13.50 -3.83 15.71
C SER A 160 -12.87 -2.60 15.04
N ALA A 161 -11.54 -2.58 14.89
CA ALA A 161 -10.83 -1.53 14.18
C ALA A 161 -10.85 -1.73 12.65
N VAL A 162 -11.19 -2.93 12.17
CA VAL A 162 -11.14 -3.28 10.75
C VAL A 162 -12.40 -2.79 10.04
N TRP A 163 -12.19 -2.08 8.92
CA TRP A 163 -13.26 -1.77 7.96
C TRP A 163 -13.51 -2.93 7.01
N GLN A 164 -12.43 -3.53 6.49
CA GLN A 164 -12.52 -4.67 5.60
C GLN A 164 -11.34 -5.61 5.84
N ALA A 165 -11.64 -6.90 5.86
CA ALA A 165 -10.69 -7.98 6.13
C ALA A 165 -10.31 -8.75 4.86
N LYS A 166 -10.14 -8.06 3.72
CA LYS A 166 -9.71 -8.69 2.45
C LYS A 166 -8.19 -8.80 2.43
N TYR A 167 -7.66 -10.01 2.55
CA TYR A 167 -6.21 -10.22 2.54
C TYR A 167 -5.63 -10.08 1.13
N ALA A 168 -5.01 -8.94 0.89
CA ALA A 168 -4.13 -8.70 -0.25
C ALA A 168 -2.70 -8.51 0.27
N ALA A 169 -1.76 -9.33 -0.19
CA ALA A 169 -0.40 -9.38 0.35
C ALA A 169 0.42 -8.10 0.04
N ASP A 170 -0.05 -7.27 -0.92
CA ASP A 170 0.54 -5.96 -1.21
C ASP A 170 0.39 -4.98 -0.03
N ASN A 171 -0.57 -5.17 0.88
CA ASN A 171 -0.69 -4.32 2.08
C ASN A 171 0.55 -4.45 2.96
N LEU A 172 1.08 -5.66 3.13
CA LEU A 172 2.30 -5.91 3.90
C LEU A 172 3.51 -5.30 3.20
N ALA A 173 3.58 -5.43 1.87
CA ALA A 173 4.63 -4.79 1.08
C ALA A 173 4.54 -3.25 1.14
N ALA A 174 3.35 -2.66 1.11
CA ALA A 174 3.15 -1.22 1.20
C ALA A 174 3.58 -0.65 2.56
N PHE A 175 3.36 -1.37 3.65
CA PHE A 175 3.85 -1.00 4.99
C PHE A 175 5.39 -1.00 5.04
N LEU A 176 6.03 -2.07 4.53
CA LEU A 176 7.49 -2.16 4.46
C LEU A 176 8.08 -1.07 3.54
N LYS A 177 7.44 -0.81 2.40
CA LYS A 177 7.84 0.23 1.43
C LYS A 177 7.86 1.61 2.08
N LEU A 178 6.78 2.01 2.75
CA LEU A 178 6.73 3.31 3.40
C LEU A 178 7.80 3.44 4.49
N THR A 179 7.97 2.38 5.29
CA THR A 179 9.01 2.32 6.33
C THR A 179 10.40 2.53 5.74
N TYR A 180 10.74 1.82 4.67
CA TYR A 180 12.03 1.94 4.00
C TYR A 180 12.25 3.32 3.39
N HIS A 181 11.28 3.83 2.64
CA HIS A 181 11.42 5.16 2.02
C HIS A 181 11.56 6.27 3.06
N TYR A 182 10.83 6.19 4.18
CA TYR A 182 11.04 7.10 5.30
C TYR A 182 12.48 7.02 5.81
N TRP A 183 12.93 5.83 6.23
CA TRP A 183 14.28 5.62 6.75
C TRP A 183 15.36 6.05 5.76
N LYS A 184 15.21 5.72 4.49
CA LYS A 184 16.20 6.02 3.44
C LYS A 184 16.40 7.52 3.23
N HIS A 185 15.33 8.30 3.35
CA HIS A 185 15.38 9.75 3.13
C HIS A 185 15.69 10.54 4.39
N THR A 186 15.29 10.08 5.58
CA THR A 186 15.50 10.79 6.86
C THR A 186 16.70 10.29 7.65
N ASN A 187 17.15 9.06 7.41
CA ASN A 187 18.09 8.31 8.24
C ASN A 187 17.60 8.16 9.71
N ASP A 188 16.28 8.20 9.92
CA ASP A 188 15.66 8.08 11.24
C ASP A 188 15.04 6.68 11.43
N PRO A 189 15.55 5.85 12.36
CA PRO A 189 14.99 4.55 12.70
C PRO A 189 14.00 4.60 13.88
N SER A 190 13.49 5.77 14.28
CA SER A 190 12.65 5.92 15.49
C SER A 190 11.38 5.06 15.51
N PHE A 191 10.84 4.66 14.35
CA PHE A 191 9.75 3.68 14.26
C PHE A 191 10.07 2.35 14.97
N MET A 192 11.35 1.98 15.07
CA MET A 192 11.79 0.76 15.75
C MET A 192 11.60 0.81 17.27
N GLN A 193 11.45 1.99 17.85
CA GLN A 193 11.17 2.15 19.28
C GLN A 193 9.68 1.91 19.60
N ASN A 194 8.83 1.83 18.58
CA ASN A 194 7.42 1.50 18.72
C ASN A 194 7.23 -0.03 18.70
N GLU A 195 6.77 -0.60 19.81
CA GLU A 195 6.51 -2.04 19.93
C GLU A 195 5.56 -2.56 18.85
N HIS A 196 4.56 -1.76 18.45
CA HIS A 196 3.62 -2.16 17.39
C HIS A 196 4.29 -2.30 16.03
N TRP A 197 5.34 -1.52 15.75
CA TRP A 197 6.09 -1.67 14.50
C TRP A 197 6.91 -2.97 14.50
N VAL A 198 7.51 -3.31 15.65
CA VAL A 198 8.23 -4.57 15.84
C VAL A 198 7.28 -5.76 15.66
N ASP A 199 6.13 -5.73 16.34
CA ASP A 199 5.09 -6.76 16.25
C ASP A 199 4.54 -6.91 14.83
N ALA A 200 4.15 -5.79 14.20
CA ALA A 200 3.62 -5.80 12.83
C ALA A 200 4.64 -6.34 11.82
N THR A 201 5.91 -5.99 11.97
CA THR A 201 6.98 -6.48 11.09
C THR A 201 7.20 -7.98 11.26
N GLN A 202 7.23 -8.47 12.50
CA GLN A 202 7.35 -9.90 12.77
C GLN A 202 6.14 -10.69 12.27
N LEU A 203 4.92 -10.18 12.50
CA LEU A 203 3.68 -10.77 12.01
C LEU A 203 3.62 -10.78 10.48
N ALA A 204 4.06 -9.70 9.81
CA ALA A 204 4.13 -9.64 8.36
C ALA A 204 5.03 -10.75 7.82
N ILE A 205 6.24 -10.90 8.34
CA ILE A 205 7.17 -11.97 7.90
C ILE A 205 6.57 -13.36 8.13
N ASN A 206 5.96 -13.59 9.30
CA ASN A 206 5.32 -14.86 9.62
C ASN A 206 4.16 -15.17 8.65
N VAL A 207 3.28 -14.21 8.39
CA VAL A 207 2.15 -14.39 7.46
C VAL A 207 2.64 -14.62 6.03
N LEU A 208 3.66 -13.88 5.56
CA LEU A 208 4.25 -14.12 4.25
C LEU A 208 4.72 -15.58 4.12
N PHE A 209 5.34 -16.15 5.17
CA PHE A 209 5.75 -17.55 5.20
C PHE A 209 4.56 -18.53 5.28
N GLU A 210 3.58 -18.27 6.14
CA GLU A 210 2.36 -19.09 6.25
C GLU A 210 1.62 -19.18 4.90
N GLN A 211 1.59 -18.05 4.17
CA GLN A 211 0.93 -17.94 2.87
C GLN A 211 1.75 -18.54 1.72
N MET A 212 2.94 -19.10 1.97
CA MET A 212 3.65 -19.94 0.99
C MET A 212 3.17 -21.41 0.99
N ARG A 213 2.40 -21.82 2.01
CA ARG A 213 1.88 -23.19 2.09
C ARG A 213 0.92 -23.46 0.93
N GLY A 214 1.06 -24.64 0.32
CA GLY A 214 0.07 -25.12 -0.65
C GLY A 214 -1.27 -25.39 0.03
N THR A 215 -2.37 -25.33 -0.72
CA THR A 215 -3.73 -25.50 -0.16
C THR A 215 -3.92 -26.85 0.56
N MET A 216 -3.26 -27.91 0.10
CA MET A 216 -3.34 -29.23 0.75
C MET A 216 -2.54 -29.31 2.05
N GLU A 217 -1.49 -28.51 2.22
CA GLU A 217 -0.69 -28.48 3.45
C GLU A 217 -1.41 -27.81 4.62
N GLU A 218 -2.43 -27.00 4.31
CA GLU A 218 -3.21 -26.24 5.28
C GLU A 218 -4.66 -26.67 5.40
N PHE A 219 -5.06 -27.72 4.69
CA PHE A 219 -6.45 -28.13 4.67
C PHE A 219 -6.95 -28.47 6.08
N GLY A 220 -7.98 -27.76 6.54
CA GLY A 220 -8.53 -27.88 7.90
C GLY A 220 -7.77 -27.08 8.98
N ASN A 221 -6.69 -26.38 8.62
CA ASN A 221 -5.96 -25.44 9.47
C ASN A 221 -5.54 -24.20 8.65
N GLU A 222 -6.53 -23.65 7.94
CA GLU A 222 -6.34 -22.49 7.08
C GLU A 222 -6.00 -21.26 7.92
N ALA A 223 -4.93 -20.56 7.54
CA ALA A 223 -4.49 -19.36 8.25
C ALA A 223 -5.41 -18.16 7.97
N TYR A 224 -6.12 -18.18 6.84
CA TYR A 224 -7.08 -17.16 6.44
C TYR A 224 -8.24 -17.76 5.66
N LEU A 225 -9.45 -17.28 5.95
CA LEU A 225 -10.66 -17.55 5.16
C LEU A 225 -11.45 -16.26 4.99
N PHE A 226 -12.16 -16.11 3.87
CA PHE A 226 -13.07 -14.98 3.66
C PHE A 226 -14.24 -15.31 2.74
N THR A 227 -15.47 -14.99 3.19
CA THR A 227 -16.66 -15.01 2.35
C THR A 227 -17.53 -13.78 2.58
N ARG A 228 -18.14 -13.29 1.50
CA ARG A 228 -19.09 -12.18 1.49
C ARG A 228 -20.33 -12.57 0.68
N PRO A 229 -21.55 -12.29 1.15
CA PRO A 229 -22.77 -12.58 0.39
C PRO A 229 -23.00 -11.54 -0.71
N SER A 230 -22.14 -11.55 -1.72
CA SER A 230 -22.20 -10.67 -2.88
C SER A 230 -22.71 -11.40 -4.11
N ARG A 231 -23.33 -10.65 -5.03
CA ARG A 231 -23.66 -11.14 -6.38
C ARG A 231 -22.46 -11.10 -7.34
N ASN A 232 -21.39 -10.40 -6.97
CA ASN A 232 -20.17 -10.32 -7.75
C ASN A 232 -19.18 -11.36 -7.24
N SER A 233 -18.65 -12.18 -8.14
CA SER A 233 -17.67 -13.22 -7.77
C SER A 233 -16.33 -12.67 -7.31
N SER A 234 -15.97 -11.44 -7.69
CA SER A 234 -14.74 -10.79 -7.24
C SER A 234 -14.79 -10.33 -5.78
N GLU A 235 -15.98 -10.29 -5.17
CA GLU A 235 -16.16 -9.83 -3.79
C GLU A 235 -16.01 -10.94 -2.75
N THR A 236 -15.83 -12.20 -3.14
CA THR A 236 -15.75 -13.35 -2.22
C THR A 236 -14.79 -14.41 -2.73
N LEU A 237 -14.27 -15.25 -1.83
CA LEU A 237 -13.38 -16.35 -2.21
C LEU A 237 -14.14 -17.66 -2.50
N LEU A 238 -13.61 -18.42 -3.45
CA LEU A 238 -14.08 -19.77 -3.80
C LEU A 238 -13.88 -20.77 -2.64
N LEU A 239 -14.46 -21.97 -2.79
CA LEU A 239 -14.21 -23.13 -1.91
C LEU A 239 -14.49 -22.87 -0.42
N GLY A 240 -15.59 -22.17 -0.14
CA GLY A 240 -16.00 -21.86 1.23
C GLY A 240 -15.08 -20.86 1.92
N GLY A 241 -14.46 -19.97 1.15
CA GLY A 241 -13.61 -18.90 1.67
C GLY A 241 -12.11 -19.13 1.56
N ARG A 242 -11.67 -20.25 0.97
CA ARG A 242 -10.25 -20.60 0.79
C ARG A 242 -9.61 -19.95 -0.42
N GLY A 243 -10.41 -19.62 -1.44
CA GLY A 243 -9.92 -19.21 -2.74
C GLY A 243 -9.46 -20.39 -3.60
N SER A 244 -8.82 -20.09 -4.72
CA SER A 244 -8.34 -21.10 -5.68
C SER A 244 -7.20 -21.95 -5.12
N ILE A 245 -7.13 -23.21 -5.55
CA ILE A 245 -6.10 -24.15 -5.12
C ILE A 245 -4.69 -23.71 -5.56
N ALA A 246 -3.70 -23.93 -4.69
CA ALA A 246 -2.29 -23.64 -4.91
C ALA A 246 -1.41 -24.83 -4.55
N SER A 247 -0.34 -25.04 -5.32
CA SER A 247 0.79 -25.90 -4.93
C SER A 247 1.84 -25.10 -4.13
N ARG A 248 2.71 -25.78 -3.37
CA ARG A 248 3.87 -25.14 -2.76
C ARG A 248 4.92 -24.81 -3.82
N THR A 249 5.19 -23.53 -4.03
CA THR A 249 6.07 -23.03 -5.11
C THR A 249 7.24 -22.15 -4.62
N GLY A 250 7.15 -21.62 -3.40
CA GLY A 250 8.00 -20.51 -2.95
C GLY A 250 7.37 -19.13 -3.21
N LEU A 251 6.23 -19.06 -3.90
CA LEU A 251 5.41 -17.85 -4.01
C LEU A 251 4.45 -17.73 -2.81
N ILE A 252 4.03 -16.51 -2.54
CA ILE A 252 3.14 -16.11 -1.46
C ILE A 252 1.74 -15.92 -2.03
N LYS A 253 0.74 -16.58 -1.43
CA LYS A 253 -0.66 -16.41 -1.81
C LYS A 253 -1.11 -14.98 -1.48
N SER A 254 -1.88 -14.38 -2.37
CA SER A 254 -2.64 -13.15 -2.17
C SER A 254 -4.08 -13.48 -2.56
N HIS A 255 -5.00 -13.52 -1.59
CA HIS A 255 -6.38 -13.92 -1.82
C HIS A 255 -7.17 -12.85 -2.57
N PHE A 256 -6.78 -11.59 -2.38
CA PHE A 256 -7.27 -10.45 -3.15
C PHE A 256 -6.10 -9.76 -3.85
N ARG A 257 -6.41 -9.02 -4.92
CA ARG A 257 -5.49 -8.17 -5.69
C ARG A 257 -5.40 -6.78 -5.06
N PRO A 258 -4.48 -5.92 -5.53
CA PRO A 258 -4.47 -4.50 -5.17
C PRO A 258 -5.73 -3.72 -5.60
N SER A 259 -6.61 -4.32 -6.41
CA SER A 259 -7.95 -3.80 -6.74
C SER A 259 -9.02 -4.15 -5.71
N ASP A 260 -8.67 -4.93 -4.68
CA ASP A 260 -9.58 -5.59 -3.72
C ASP A 260 -10.53 -6.64 -4.35
N ASP A 261 -10.31 -7.01 -5.62
CA ASP A 261 -10.96 -8.16 -6.25
C ASP A 261 -10.27 -9.47 -5.87
N ALA A 262 -11.04 -10.54 -5.69
CA ALA A 262 -10.52 -11.88 -5.45
C ALA A 262 -9.59 -12.33 -6.60
N SER A 263 -8.43 -12.88 -6.24
CA SER A 263 -7.49 -13.41 -7.22
C SER A 263 -8.05 -14.67 -7.89
N PHE A 264 -7.82 -14.82 -9.21
CA PHE A 264 -8.26 -16.04 -9.91
C PHE A 264 -7.34 -17.21 -9.58
N TYR A 265 -6.03 -16.97 -9.60
CA TYR A 265 -5.05 -17.88 -9.00
C TYR A 265 -4.31 -17.17 -7.88
N PRO A 266 -3.97 -17.90 -6.81
CA PRO A 266 -3.61 -17.25 -5.55
C PRO A 266 -2.23 -16.58 -5.60
N PHE A 267 -1.34 -16.91 -6.54
CA PHE A 267 -0.04 -16.25 -6.66
C PHE A 267 -0.11 -15.07 -7.63
N VAL A 268 -0.44 -13.88 -7.12
CA VAL A 268 -0.39 -12.61 -7.86
C VAL A 268 1.08 -12.20 -8.04
N ILE A 269 1.56 -12.21 -9.27
CA ILE A 269 2.99 -12.09 -9.59
C ILE A 269 3.54 -10.69 -9.32
N PRO A 270 2.87 -9.60 -9.70
CA PRO A 270 3.31 -8.25 -9.31
C PRO A 270 3.46 -8.08 -7.79
N THR A 271 2.50 -8.59 -7.02
CA THR A 271 2.55 -8.55 -5.55
C THR A 271 3.75 -9.31 -5.00
N ASN A 272 4.01 -10.52 -5.53
CA ASN A 272 5.20 -11.29 -5.14
C ASN A 272 6.51 -10.58 -5.52
N ALA A 273 6.55 -9.91 -6.67
CA ALA A 273 7.71 -9.11 -7.07
C ALA A 273 7.96 -7.96 -6.09
N MET A 274 6.90 -7.21 -5.72
CA MET A 274 6.98 -6.15 -4.71
C MET A 274 7.50 -6.68 -3.38
N ILE A 275 6.92 -7.77 -2.85
CA ILE A 275 7.36 -8.38 -1.59
C ILE A 275 8.83 -8.77 -1.65
N SER A 276 9.29 -9.35 -2.77
CA SER A 276 10.70 -9.74 -2.90
C SER A 276 11.67 -8.57 -2.75
N ILE A 277 11.29 -7.38 -3.23
CA ILE A 277 12.06 -6.14 -3.11
C ILE A 277 11.97 -5.58 -1.69
N GLU A 278 10.77 -5.50 -1.13
CA GLU A 278 10.58 -4.91 0.21
C GLU A 278 11.22 -5.73 1.33
N LEU A 279 11.40 -7.04 1.15
CA LEU A 279 12.21 -7.87 2.05
C LEU A 279 13.71 -7.51 1.98
N LEU A 280 14.24 -7.12 0.81
CA LEU A 280 15.62 -6.63 0.68
C LEU A 280 15.78 -5.25 1.32
N HIS A 281 14.78 -4.39 1.16
CA HIS A 281 14.74 -3.10 1.83
C HIS A 281 14.71 -3.25 3.35
N LEU A 282 13.86 -4.14 3.88
CA LEU A 282 13.86 -4.44 5.31
C LEU A 282 15.22 -4.95 5.78
N LYS A 283 15.88 -5.82 5.01
CA LYS A 283 17.24 -6.25 5.30
C LYS A 283 18.22 -5.09 5.37
N GLU A 284 18.18 -4.17 4.42
CA GLU A 284 19.06 -3.01 4.41
C GLU A 284 18.88 -2.19 5.70
N ILE A 285 17.65 -1.99 6.15
CA ILE A 285 17.38 -1.31 7.42
C ILE A 285 18.01 -2.10 8.58
N LEU A 286 17.70 -3.40 8.71
CA LEU A 286 18.18 -4.23 9.82
C LEU A 286 19.71 -4.31 9.90
N ASP A 287 20.41 -4.32 8.76
CA ASP A 287 21.87 -4.36 8.72
C ASP A 287 22.51 -3.02 9.11
N ASN A 288 21.78 -1.90 8.98
CA ASN A 288 22.28 -0.54 9.22
C ASN A 288 21.76 0.10 10.52
N THR A 289 20.92 -0.59 11.30
CA THR A 289 20.40 -0.11 12.58
C THR A 289 20.69 -1.10 13.71
N ASP A 290 20.85 -0.60 14.94
CA ASP A 290 21.09 -1.46 16.10
C ASP A 290 19.79 -2.15 16.53
N THR A 291 19.52 -3.28 15.89
CA THR A 291 18.26 -4.03 16.04
C THR A 291 18.42 -5.31 16.85
N LYS A 292 19.64 -5.64 17.31
CA LYS A 292 19.97 -6.92 17.96
C LYS A 292 19.15 -7.21 19.22
N THR A 293 18.63 -6.17 19.85
CA THR A 293 17.79 -6.26 21.05
C THR A 293 16.30 -6.35 20.72
N LEU A 294 15.88 -5.95 19.52
CA LEU A 294 14.49 -5.94 19.06
C LEU A 294 14.12 -7.24 18.35
N PHE A 295 15.06 -7.78 17.57
CA PHE A 295 14.94 -9.06 16.89
C PHE A 295 16.18 -9.92 17.19
N HIS A 296 16.06 -11.24 17.07
CA HIS A 296 17.25 -12.10 16.93
C HIS A 296 17.88 -11.88 15.54
N THR A 297 18.47 -10.70 15.32
CA THR A 297 18.64 -10.06 14.00
C THR A 297 19.52 -10.79 13.00
N LEU A 298 20.60 -11.45 13.45
CA LEU A 298 21.48 -12.18 12.52
C LEU A 298 20.73 -13.30 11.81
N ASP A 299 19.80 -13.94 12.52
CA ASP A 299 18.94 -14.98 11.97
C ASP A 299 17.85 -14.36 11.09
N LEU A 300 17.23 -13.26 11.54
CA LEU A 300 16.16 -12.60 10.79
C LEU A 300 16.63 -12.01 9.45
N SER A 301 17.75 -11.28 9.44
CA SER A 301 18.33 -10.65 8.24
C SER A 301 18.72 -11.70 7.18
N SER A 302 19.31 -12.83 7.62
CA SER A 302 19.64 -13.96 6.73
C SER A 302 18.38 -14.67 6.22
N TYR A 303 17.38 -14.82 7.10
CA TYR A 303 16.11 -15.44 6.76
C TYR A 303 15.34 -14.65 5.70
N ILE A 304 15.16 -13.34 5.87
CA ILE A 304 14.45 -12.49 4.88
C ILE A 304 15.18 -12.41 3.54
N LEU A 305 16.52 -12.46 3.54
CA LEU A 305 17.31 -12.55 2.30
C LEU A 305 17.01 -13.85 1.54
N ASN A 306 16.96 -14.98 2.25
CA ASN A 306 16.65 -16.26 1.64
C ASN A 306 15.22 -16.29 1.12
N LEU A 307 14.25 -15.76 1.89
CA LEU A 307 12.86 -15.64 1.48
C LEU A 307 12.72 -14.78 0.20
N SER A 308 13.35 -13.61 0.15
CA SER A 308 13.37 -12.75 -1.05
C SER A 308 13.91 -13.50 -2.28
N ARG A 309 15.03 -14.22 -2.12
CA ARG A 309 15.65 -15.02 -3.20
C ARG A 309 14.76 -16.17 -3.65
N GLU A 310 14.10 -16.86 -2.72
CA GLU A 310 13.16 -17.94 -3.00
C GLU A 310 11.97 -17.43 -3.82
N ILE A 311 11.33 -16.34 -3.38
CA ILE A 311 10.22 -15.72 -4.11
C ILE A 311 10.67 -15.33 -5.51
N ARG A 312 11.81 -14.64 -5.65
CA ARG A 312 12.33 -14.24 -6.96
C ARG A 312 12.59 -15.44 -7.86
N ALA A 313 13.22 -16.49 -7.36
CA ALA A 313 13.46 -17.71 -8.13
C ALA A 313 12.13 -18.38 -8.54
N ALA A 314 11.14 -18.39 -7.65
CA ALA A 314 9.83 -18.94 -7.92
C ALA A 314 9.07 -18.13 -8.99
N ILE A 315 9.19 -16.79 -9.00
CA ILE A 315 8.62 -15.95 -10.07
C ILE A 315 9.17 -16.40 -11.43
N TYR A 316 10.49 -16.48 -11.60
CA TYR A 316 11.06 -16.88 -12.90
C TYR A 316 10.72 -18.32 -13.28
N LYS A 317 10.59 -19.22 -12.29
CA LYS A 317 10.28 -20.63 -12.54
C LYS A 317 8.82 -20.88 -12.92
N TYR A 318 7.88 -20.18 -12.28
CA TYR A 318 6.45 -20.49 -12.38
C TYR A 318 5.65 -19.43 -13.15
N ALA A 319 6.13 -18.20 -13.26
CA ALA A 319 5.38 -17.08 -13.86
C ALA A 319 5.80 -16.73 -15.29
N VAL A 320 6.98 -17.16 -15.75
CA VAL A 320 7.39 -16.95 -17.14
C VAL A 320 6.70 -17.98 -18.03
N VAL A 321 5.85 -17.48 -18.93
CA VAL A 321 5.05 -18.31 -19.84
C VAL A 321 5.28 -17.89 -21.29
N LYS A 322 5.13 -18.83 -22.21
CA LYS A 322 5.30 -18.57 -23.64
C LYS A 322 4.00 -18.06 -24.26
N HIS A 323 3.93 -16.76 -24.55
CA HIS A 323 2.88 -16.14 -25.34
C HIS A 323 3.09 -16.42 -26.84
N ALA A 324 2.00 -16.74 -27.56
CA ALA A 324 2.07 -17.08 -28.99
C ALA A 324 2.69 -15.96 -29.85
N THR A 325 2.41 -14.71 -29.51
CA THR A 325 2.88 -13.51 -30.25
C THR A 325 4.13 -12.86 -29.65
N PHE A 326 4.28 -12.88 -28.33
CA PHE A 326 5.22 -11.99 -27.62
C PHE A 326 6.43 -12.75 -27.04
N GLY A 327 6.50 -14.07 -27.22
CA GLY A 327 7.56 -14.89 -26.64
C GLY A 327 7.37 -15.04 -25.13
N GLU A 328 8.45 -14.97 -24.37
CA GLU A 328 8.41 -15.10 -22.91
C GLU A 328 7.81 -13.84 -22.27
N VAL A 329 6.74 -14.03 -21.50
CA VAL A 329 6.07 -12.96 -20.75
C VAL A 329 5.79 -13.44 -19.32
N PHE A 330 5.60 -12.49 -18.40
CA PHE A 330 5.09 -12.83 -17.07
C PHE A 330 3.57 -13.00 -17.11
N ALA A 331 3.07 -14.09 -16.52
CA ALA A 331 1.68 -14.20 -16.15
C ALA A 331 1.35 -13.25 -14.98
N TYR A 332 0.11 -12.78 -14.93
CA TYR A 332 -0.37 -11.93 -13.84
C TYR A 332 -0.62 -12.75 -12.56
N GLU A 333 -1.22 -13.93 -12.72
CA GLU A 333 -1.47 -14.88 -11.62
C GLU A 333 -1.14 -16.31 -12.05
N VAL A 334 -0.67 -17.13 -11.10
CA VAL A 334 -0.43 -18.58 -11.29
C VAL A 334 -0.88 -19.38 -10.07
N ASN A 335 -1.08 -20.69 -10.24
CA ASN A 335 -1.40 -21.61 -9.13
C ASN A 335 -0.28 -22.62 -8.80
N GLY A 336 0.80 -22.61 -9.60
CA GLY A 336 1.93 -23.53 -9.48
C GLY A 336 1.70 -24.95 -10.00
N PHE A 337 0.48 -25.31 -10.40
CA PHE A 337 0.17 -26.56 -11.11
C PHE A 337 0.30 -26.43 -12.64
N GLY A 338 0.64 -25.24 -13.13
CA GLY A 338 0.78 -24.94 -14.57
C GLY A 338 -0.36 -24.09 -15.14
N SER A 339 -1.39 -23.77 -14.35
CA SER A 339 -2.41 -22.80 -14.77
C SER A 339 -1.94 -21.38 -14.50
N PHE A 340 -2.26 -20.48 -15.43
CA PHE A 340 -1.85 -19.09 -15.39
C PHE A 340 -2.93 -18.18 -15.98
N ASN A 341 -2.91 -16.91 -15.58
CA ASN A 341 -3.78 -15.86 -16.09
C ASN A 341 -2.93 -14.79 -16.79
N LEU A 342 -3.19 -14.56 -18.08
CA LEU A 342 -2.51 -13.54 -18.90
C LEU A 342 -3.38 -12.29 -18.99
N MET A 343 -3.13 -11.34 -18.10
CA MET A 343 -3.79 -10.03 -18.06
C MET A 343 -2.84 -8.99 -17.42
N ASP A 344 -3.32 -7.78 -17.19
CA ASP A 344 -2.77 -6.87 -16.20
C ASP A 344 -3.92 -6.11 -15.53
N ASP A 345 -3.66 -5.54 -14.36
CA ASP A 345 -4.61 -4.74 -13.58
C ASP A 345 -4.02 -3.34 -13.34
N PRO A 346 -4.80 -2.24 -13.41
CA PRO A 346 -4.25 -0.90 -13.22
C PRO A 346 -3.76 -0.62 -11.80
N ASN A 347 -4.20 -1.38 -10.79
CA ASN A 347 -3.80 -1.16 -9.41
C ASN A 347 -2.37 -1.66 -9.15
N ILE A 348 -1.56 -0.82 -8.51
CA ILE A 348 -0.16 -1.12 -8.18
C ILE A 348 -0.12 -1.94 -6.88
N PRO A 349 0.64 -3.05 -6.81
CA PRO A 349 1.54 -3.58 -7.84
C PRO A 349 0.85 -4.27 -9.04
N SER A 350 1.31 -3.93 -10.25
CA SER A 350 0.87 -4.50 -11.54
C SER A 350 2.08 -4.94 -12.40
N LEU A 351 1.84 -5.68 -13.49
CA LEU A 351 2.94 -6.11 -14.37
C LEU A 351 3.63 -4.91 -15.03
N ILE A 352 2.86 -3.92 -15.47
CA ILE A 352 3.42 -2.69 -16.04
C ILE A 352 4.18 -1.87 -14.99
N SER A 353 3.84 -1.98 -13.69
CA SER A 353 4.54 -1.26 -12.63
C SER A 353 5.84 -1.94 -12.17
N LEU A 354 6.20 -3.12 -12.67
CA LEU A 354 7.39 -3.85 -12.20
C LEU A 354 8.69 -3.02 -12.20
N PRO A 355 8.96 -2.13 -13.18
CA PRO A 355 10.16 -1.27 -13.13
C PRO A 355 10.08 -0.11 -12.12
N TYR A 356 8.86 0.23 -11.65
CA TYR A 356 8.62 1.27 -10.64
C TYR A 356 8.76 0.73 -9.21
N LEU A 357 8.44 -0.56 -9.01
CA LEU A 357 8.64 -1.27 -7.74
C LEU A 357 10.13 -1.48 -7.49
#